data_AF-A0A1D2QG89-F1
#
_entry.id   AF-A0A1D2QG89-F1
#
_cell.length_a   1.000
_cell.length_b   1.000
_cell.length_c   1.000
_cell.angle_alpha   90.00
_cell.angle_beta   90.00
_cell.angle_gamma   90.00
#
_symmetry.space_group_name_H-M   'P 1'
#
loop_
_entity.id
_entity.type
_entity.pdbx_description
1 polymer ?
#
loop_
_entity_poly.entity_id
_entity_poly.type
_entity_poly.pdbx_seq_one_letter_code
_entity_poly.pdbx_strand_id
1 'polypeptide(L)'
;MSEQDVDLSAEKYEKHREAGEILAQVRAEAAEKVDVGVTHLEVAEFAEDRIRELGGKPAFPVNISIDEEAAHATPGIDDETTFGEDMVNLDIGVHVDGWLADTAITVDLSGHDELAEASAEALDAALELVEPGVETGEIGAEIESVIEGYGYNPVVNLSGHGLAHYEQHTEPNIPNLGVERGVELQVGDVVAIEPFATDGTGKVGEGAEEEIFALERESSVRDRSARQALSQITEEFRTLPFAT
;
A
#
# COMPACT_ATOMS: atom_id res chain seq x y z
N MET A 1 31.68 -1.96 -0.55
CA MET A 1 31.77 -0.48 -0.62
C MET A 1 31.37 0.00 0.76
N SER A 2 32.13 0.90 1.39
CA SER A 2 31.96 1.25 2.80
C SER A 2 30.52 1.64 3.11
N GLU A 3 29.99 1.18 4.26
CA GLU A 3 28.84 1.78 4.95
C GLU A 3 28.95 3.29 4.79
N GLN A 4 28.12 3.86 3.91
CA GLN A 4 28.03 5.30 3.81
C GLN A 4 27.39 5.75 5.12
N ASP A 5 27.94 6.78 5.76
CA ASP A 5 27.34 7.39 6.96
C ASP A 5 25.96 7.96 6.57
N VAL A 6 24.93 7.12 6.61
CA VAL A 6 23.56 7.52 6.33
C VAL A 6 23.07 8.34 7.50
N ASP A 7 22.81 9.61 7.24
CA ASP A 7 22.22 10.52 8.22
C ASP A 7 20.70 10.29 8.32
N LEU A 8 20.27 9.45 9.26
CA LEU A 8 18.85 9.18 9.53
C LEU A 8 18.09 10.37 10.14
N SER A 9 18.78 11.47 10.44
CA SER A 9 18.19 12.77 10.81
C SER A 9 18.00 13.71 9.63
N ALA A 10 18.40 13.32 8.42
CA ALA A 10 18.12 14.10 7.22
C ALA A 10 16.61 14.28 7.02
N GLU A 11 16.23 15.45 6.50
CA GLU A 11 14.84 15.89 6.30
C GLU A 11 13.94 14.83 5.66
N LYS A 12 14.45 14.07 4.67
CA LYS A 12 13.67 13.00 4.02
C LYS A 12 13.14 11.95 5.00
N TYR A 13 13.94 11.55 5.99
CA TYR A 13 13.54 10.54 6.97
C TYR A 13 12.61 11.14 8.03
N GLU A 14 12.77 12.41 8.36
CA GLU A 14 11.80 13.13 9.20
C GLU A 14 10.44 13.20 8.50
N LYS A 15 10.41 13.46 7.19
CA LYS A 15 9.19 13.52 6.38
C LYS A 15 8.50 12.17 6.24
N HIS A 16 9.26 11.08 6.06
CA HIS A 16 8.69 9.72 6.12
C HIS A 16 8.05 9.43 7.48
N ARG A 17 8.68 9.84 8.59
CA ARG A 17 8.10 9.65 9.94
C ARG A 17 6.85 10.50 10.14
N GLU A 18 6.86 11.75 9.69
CA GLU A 18 5.68 12.63 9.70
C GLU A 18 4.52 12.01 8.90
N ALA A 19 4.80 11.50 7.70
CA ALA A 19 3.82 10.78 6.88
C ALA A 19 3.29 9.52 7.60
N GLY A 20 4.17 8.73 8.22
CA GLY A 20 3.81 7.54 8.97
C GLY A 20 2.96 7.82 10.22
N GLU A 21 3.23 8.91 10.94
CA GLU A 21 2.43 9.33 12.10
C GLU A 21 1.00 9.71 11.69
N ILE A 22 0.85 10.47 10.60
CA ILE A 22 -0.46 10.80 10.02
C ILE A 22 -1.16 9.52 9.58
N LEU A 23 -0.44 8.66 8.85
CA LEU A 23 -0.98 7.45 8.27
C LEU A 23 -1.49 6.47 9.33
N ALA A 24 -0.72 6.25 10.41
CA ALA A 24 -1.13 5.38 11.50
C ALA A 24 -2.44 5.86 12.16
N GLN A 25 -2.60 7.18 12.31
CA GLN A 25 -3.84 7.77 12.84
C GLN A 25 -5.01 7.57 11.86
N VAL A 26 -4.83 7.91 10.58
CA VAL A 26 -5.88 7.81 9.56
C VAL A 26 -6.32 6.37 9.39
N ARG A 27 -5.38 5.41 9.28
CA ARG A 27 -5.69 3.97 9.15
C ARG A 27 -6.57 3.48 10.28
N ALA A 28 -6.25 3.85 11.53
CA ALA A 28 -7.05 3.46 12.69
C ALA A 28 -8.46 4.07 12.64
N GLU A 29 -8.57 5.38 12.36
CA GLU A 29 -9.86 6.08 12.29
C GLU A 29 -10.73 5.60 11.10
N ALA A 30 -10.11 5.24 9.98
CA ALA A 30 -10.81 4.76 8.78
C ALA A 30 -11.28 3.31 8.94
N ALA A 31 -10.47 2.44 9.57
CA ALA A 31 -10.87 1.07 9.89
C ALA A 31 -12.12 1.02 10.78
N GLU A 32 -12.27 1.95 11.73
CA GLU A 32 -13.48 2.07 12.58
C GLU A 32 -14.75 2.45 11.81
N LYS A 33 -14.64 2.89 10.55
CA LYS A 33 -15.77 3.27 9.70
C LYS A 33 -16.22 2.19 8.75
N VAL A 34 -15.41 1.16 8.56
CA VAL A 34 -15.78 0.00 7.76
C VAL A 34 -16.83 -0.79 8.55
N ASP A 35 -18.09 -0.66 8.15
CA ASP A 35 -19.24 -1.31 8.79
C ASP A 35 -20.34 -1.55 7.76
N VAL A 36 -21.20 -2.53 8.02
CA VAL A 36 -22.27 -2.97 7.12
C VAL A 36 -23.19 -1.80 6.77
N GLY A 37 -23.34 -1.57 5.47
CA GLY A 37 -24.21 -0.52 4.92
C GLY A 37 -23.59 0.87 4.81
N VAL A 38 -22.32 1.06 5.20
CA VAL A 38 -21.53 2.27 4.87
C VAL A 38 -21.02 2.15 3.43
N THR A 39 -20.97 3.25 2.67
CA THR A 39 -20.45 3.17 1.29
C THR A 39 -18.92 3.11 1.27
N HIS A 40 -18.36 2.44 0.26
CA HIS A 40 -16.91 2.41 0.06
C HIS A 40 -16.37 3.83 -0.13
N LEU A 41 -17.08 4.64 -0.91
CA LEU A 41 -16.73 6.03 -1.19
C LEU A 41 -16.70 6.88 0.10
N GLU A 42 -17.65 6.70 1.03
CA GLU A 42 -17.66 7.42 2.31
C GLU A 42 -16.40 7.16 3.14
N VAL A 43 -15.89 5.92 3.13
CA VAL A 43 -14.65 5.56 3.86
C VAL A 43 -13.42 6.12 3.15
N ALA A 44 -13.35 6.01 1.83
CA ALA A 44 -12.25 6.55 1.03
C ALA A 44 -12.15 8.08 1.17
N GLU A 45 -13.24 8.81 0.96
CA GLU A 45 -13.29 10.27 1.10
C GLU A 45 -12.93 10.71 2.52
N PHE A 46 -13.44 10.00 3.55
CA PHE A 46 -13.06 10.30 4.92
C PHE A 46 -11.55 10.18 5.14
N ALA A 47 -10.95 9.06 4.73
CA ALA A 47 -9.53 8.83 4.92
C ALA A 47 -8.69 9.89 4.19
N GLU A 48 -9.01 10.20 2.94
CA GLU A 48 -8.28 11.21 2.17
C GLU A 48 -8.42 12.63 2.75
N ASP A 49 -9.62 13.02 3.17
CA ASP A 49 -9.83 14.32 3.80
C ASP A 49 -9.11 14.39 5.14
N ARG A 50 -9.12 13.29 5.90
CA ARG A 50 -8.42 13.23 7.19
C ARG A 50 -6.91 13.37 7.02
N ILE A 51 -6.33 12.77 5.98
CA ILE A 51 -4.92 12.96 5.61
C ILE A 51 -4.62 14.45 5.37
N ARG A 52 -5.47 15.13 4.58
CA ARG A 52 -5.33 16.56 4.25
C ARG A 52 -5.46 17.44 5.49
N GLU A 53 -6.38 17.13 6.40
CA GLU A 53 -6.57 17.84 7.67
C GLU A 53 -5.36 17.77 8.59
N LEU A 54 -4.68 16.61 8.61
CA LEU A 54 -3.50 16.36 9.43
C LEU A 54 -2.20 16.90 8.81
N GLY A 55 -2.28 17.50 7.61
CA GLY A 55 -1.16 18.16 6.94
C GLY A 55 -0.41 17.29 5.91
N GLY A 56 -0.88 16.07 5.69
CA GLY A 56 -0.38 15.19 4.62
C GLY A 56 -1.18 15.35 3.33
N LYS A 57 -0.86 14.51 2.36
CA LYS A 57 -1.66 14.31 1.14
C LYS A 57 -1.70 12.81 0.79
N PRO A 58 -2.78 12.31 0.16
CA PRO A 58 -2.80 10.92 -0.31
C PRO A 58 -1.64 10.66 -1.28
N ALA A 59 -0.88 9.60 -1.04
CA ALA A 59 0.19 9.15 -1.95
C ALA A 59 -0.39 8.38 -3.15
N PHE A 60 -1.53 7.72 -2.95
CA PHE A 60 -2.36 7.07 -3.94
C PHE A 60 -3.83 7.12 -3.44
N PRO A 61 -4.83 6.89 -4.31
CA PRO A 61 -6.24 6.82 -3.90
C PRO A 61 -6.44 5.73 -2.85
N VAL A 62 -7.27 5.95 -1.82
CA VAL A 62 -7.49 4.91 -0.79
C VAL A 62 -8.04 3.64 -1.45
N ASN A 63 -7.31 2.52 -1.34
CA ASN A 63 -7.79 1.26 -1.91
C ASN A 63 -8.67 0.54 -0.89
N ILE A 64 -9.78 0.00 -1.38
CA ILE A 64 -10.75 -0.77 -0.64
C ILE A 64 -11.01 -2.02 -1.48
N SER A 65 -10.32 -3.10 -1.16
CA SER A 65 -10.46 -4.39 -1.83
C SER A 65 -11.32 -5.33 -0.99
N ILE A 66 -12.34 -5.92 -1.61
CA ILE A 66 -13.36 -6.75 -0.95
C ILE A 66 -13.16 -8.23 -1.30
N ASP A 67 -13.18 -9.09 -0.29
CA ASP A 67 -13.17 -10.55 -0.41
C ASP A 67 -12.05 -11.10 -1.32
N GLU A 68 -12.35 -11.52 -2.56
CA GLU A 68 -11.37 -12.06 -3.49
C GLU A 68 -10.45 -11.01 -4.14
N GLU A 69 -10.77 -9.73 -3.99
CA GLU A 69 -9.95 -8.64 -4.51
C GLU A 69 -8.69 -8.50 -3.65
N ALA A 70 -7.52 -8.57 -4.29
CA ALA A 70 -6.27 -8.55 -3.55
C ALA A 70 -5.75 -7.14 -3.28
N ALA A 71 -5.82 -6.23 -4.27
CA ALA A 71 -5.28 -4.87 -4.19
C ALA A 71 -5.88 -3.98 -5.29
N HIS A 72 -5.63 -2.67 -5.19
CA HIS A 72 -5.89 -1.66 -6.24
C HIS A 72 -7.35 -1.44 -6.64
N ALA A 73 -8.32 -1.89 -5.84
CA ALA A 73 -9.71 -1.49 -5.99
C ALA A 73 -9.93 -0.14 -5.28
N THR A 74 -10.60 0.81 -5.92
CA THR A 74 -10.98 2.09 -5.31
C THR A 74 -12.38 2.46 -5.79
N PRO A 75 -13.24 3.06 -4.95
CA PRO A 75 -14.55 3.53 -5.38
C PRO A 75 -14.41 4.70 -6.38
N GLY A 76 -15.30 4.75 -7.36
CA GLY A 76 -15.44 5.89 -8.28
C GLY A 76 -16.29 7.03 -7.70
N ILE A 77 -16.29 8.19 -8.36
CA ILE A 77 -16.94 9.43 -7.89
C ILE A 77 -18.45 9.34 -7.58
N ASP A 78 -19.16 8.38 -8.19
CA ASP A 78 -20.59 8.16 -8.01
C ASP A 78 -20.88 6.72 -7.51
N ASP A 79 -19.91 6.07 -6.87
CA ASP A 79 -20.07 4.71 -6.35
C ASP A 79 -20.98 4.70 -5.10
N GLU A 80 -22.11 4.00 -5.21
CA GLU A 80 -23.09 3.81 -4.13
C GLU A 80 -22.97 2.42 -3.47
N THR A 81 -21.92 1.65 -3.81
CA THR A 81 -21.68 0.31 -3.24
C THR A 81 -21.40 0.42 -1.75
N THR A 82 -22.04 -0.47 -0.97
CA THR A 82 -21.93 -0.52 0.49
C THR A 82 -21.34 -1.84 0.95
N PHE A 83 -20.59 -1.80 2.04
CA PHE A 83 -20.07 -3.01 2.69
C PHE A 83 -21.20 -3.94 3.14
N GLY A 84 -21.00 -5.23 2.92
CA GLY A 84 -21.75 -6.35 3.47
C GLY A 84 -21.03 -6.99 4.67
N GLU A 85 -21.26 -8.30 4.84
CA GLU A 85 -20.52 -9.14 5.79
C GLU A 85 -19.24 -9.64 5.10
N ASP A 86 -18.37 -8.70 4.71
CA ASP A 86 -17.25 -8.94 3.81
C ASP A 86 -15.89 -8.87 4.54
N MET A 87 -14.83 -9.39 3.92
CA MET A 87 -13.46 -9.11 4.33
C MET A 87 -12.92 -7.91 3.53
N VAL A 88 -12.49 -6.87 4.23
CA VAL A 88 -12.12 -5.58 3.62
C VAL A 88 -10.66 -5.28 3.85
N ASN A 89 -9.88 -5.21 2.77
CA ASN A 89 -8.52 -4.70 2.80
C ASN A 89 -8.53 -3.20 2.52
N LEU A 90 -8.20 -2.41 3.54
CA LEU A 90 -8.07 -0.96 3.46
C LEU A 90 -6.59 -0.60 3.33
N ASP A 91 -6.20 -0.09 2.17
CA ASP A 91 -4.82 0.31 1.85
C ASP A 91 -4.72 1.82 1.66
N ILE A 92 -3.79 2.45 2.38
CA ILE A 92 -3.70 3.89 2.48
C ILE A 92 -2.24 4.34 2.39
N GLY A 93 -1.99 5.22 1.41
CA GLY A 93 -0.72 5.90 1.26
C GLY A 93 -0.81 7.37 1.67
N VAL A 94 0.19 7.85 2.41
CA VAL A 94 0.34 9.28 2.77
C VAL A 94 1.69 9.78 2.30
N HIS A 95 1.76 11.00 1.80
CA HIS A 95 3.02 11.69 1.61
C HIS A 95 3.06 13.06 2.28
N VAL A 96 4.25 13.43 2.76
CA VAL A 96 4.59 14.81 3.16
C VAL A 96 5.73 15.29 2.28
N ASP A 97 5.50 16.37 1.52
CA ASP A 97 6.46 16.92 0.55
C ASP A 97 6.98 15.92 -0.49
N GLY A 98 6.28 14.79 -0.67
CA GLY A 98 6.60 13.73 -1.62
C GLY A 98 7.37 12.56 -1.00
N TRP A 99 7.59 12.53 0.31
CA TRP A 99 8.12 11.37 1.02
C TRP A 99 6.97 10.56 1.60
N LEU A 100 6.89 9.28 1.20
CA LEU A 100 5.71 8.43 1.35
C LEU A 100 5.76 7.56 2.60
N ALA A 101 4.60 7.24 3.15
CA ALA A 101 4.38 6.12 4.04
C ALA A 101 3.22 5.30 3.48
N ASP A 102 3.26 4.00 3.72
CA ASP A 102 2.36 3.02 3.15
C ASP A 102 1.92 2.01 4.21
N THR A 103 0.64 1.65 4.24
CA THR A 103 0.10 0.63 5.12
C THR A 103 -1.27 0.17 4.65
N ALA A 104 -1.50 -1.13 4.81
CA ALA A 104 -2.82 -1.73 4.75
C ALA A 104 -3.29 -2.22 6.12
N ILE A 105 -4.59 -2.47 6.25
CA ILE A 105 -5.21 -3.24 7.33
C ILE A 105 -6.42 -4.01 6.79
N THR A 106 -6.60 -5.24 7.26
CA THR A 106 -7.81 -6.03 6.99
C THR A 106 -8.84 -5.80 8.10
N VAL A 107 -10.05 -5.39 7.72
CA VAL A 107 -11.24 -5.37 8.59
C VAL A 107 -12.14 -6.54 8.18
N ASP A 108 -12.31 -7.50 9.08
CA ASP A 108 -13.12 -8.68 8.81
C ASP A 108 -14.54 -8.53 9.39
N LEU A 109 -15.53 -8.42 8.51
CA LEU A 109 -16.96 -8.45 8.84
C LEU A 109 -17.61 -9.81 8.51
N SER A 110 -16.83 -10.74 7.92
CA SER A 110 -17.27 -12.02 7.37
C SER A 110 -17.07 -13.20 8.32
N GLY A 111 -16.20 -13.07 9.33
CA GLY A 111 -15.91 -14.11 10.33
C GLY A 111 -14.81 -15.09 9.91
N HIS A 112 -13.87 -14.63 9.08
CA HIS A 112 -12.65 -15.29 8.65
C HIS A 112 -11.42 -14.79 9.45
N ASP A 113 -11.56 -14.61 10.76
CA ASP A 113 -10.55 -14.00 11.64
C ASP A 113 -9.14 -14.60 11.47
N GLU A 114 -9.04 -15.93 11.31
CA GLU A 114 -7.77 -16.65 11.15
C GLU A 114 -7.01 -16.25 9.87
N LEU A 115 -7.71 -15.86 8.80
CA LEU A 115 -7.08 -15.43 7.55
C LEU A 115 -6.46 -14.03 7.70
N ALA A 116 -7.18 -13.11 8.35
CA ALA A 116 -6.65 -11.80 8.67
C ALA A 116 -5.47 -11.90 9.65
N GLU A 117 -5.58 -12.78 10.66
CA GLU A 117 -4.50 -13.05 11.62
C GLU A 117 -3.24 -13.61 10.94
N ALA A 118 -3.39 -14.46 9.92
CA ALA A 118 -2.24 -15.00 9.17
C ALA A 118 -1.40 -13.90 8.50
N SER A 119 -2.03 -12.92 7.84
CA SER A 119 -1.31 -11.78 7.26
C SER A 119 -0.72 -10.85 8.33
N ALA A 120 -1.45 -10.60 9.42
CA ALA A 120 -0.97 -9.73 10.50
C ALA A 120 0.26 -10.32 11.23
N GLU A 121 0.21 -11.59 11.60
CA GLU A 121 1.32 -12.28 12.27
C GLU A 121 2.52 -12.45 11.32
N ALA A 122 2.27 -12.65 10.02
CA ALA A 122 3.35 -12.67 9.02
C ALA A 122 4.05 -11.32 8.91
N LEU A 123 3.32 -10.21 9.01
CA LEU A 123 3.90 -8.86 9.02
C LEU A 123 4.72 -8.64 10.29
N ASP A 124 4.19 -8.99 11.45
CA ASP A 124 4.89 -8.84 12.72
C ASP A 124 6.20 -9.65 12.73
N ALA A 125 6.17 -10.91 12.28
CA ALA A 125 7.36 -11.75 12.16
C ALA A 125 8.38 -11.18 11.15
N ALA A 126 7.92 -10.67 10.01
CA ALA A 126 8.78 -10.02 9.02
C ALA A 126 9.45 -8.76 9.60
N LEU A 127 8.71 -7.93 10.35
CA LEU A 127 9.24 -6.72 10.97
C LEU A 127 10.30 -7.01 12.04
N GLU A 128 10.21 -8.14 12.74
CA GLU A 128 11.24 -8.59 13.69
C GLU A 128 12.57 -8.94 13.00
N LEU A 129 12.53 -9.35 11.73
CA LEU A 129 13.73 -9.67 10.95
C LEU A 129 14.37 -8.46 10.27
N VAL A 130 13.63 -7.37 10.06
CA VAL A 130 14.10 -6.26 9.22
C VAL A 130 15.25 -5.51 9.88
N GLU A 131 16.45 -5.71 9.32
CA GLU A 131 17.65 -4.95 9.66
C GLU A 131 18.60 -4.83 8.45
N PRO A 132 19.52 -3.85 8.43
CA PRO A 132 20.55 -3.77 7.40
C PRO A 132 21.37 -5.06 7.32
N GLY A 133 21.52 -5.60 6.12
CA GLY A 133 22.21 -6.86 5.86
C GLY A 133 21.28 -8.05 5.66
N VAL A 134 19.99 -7.94 5.96
CA VAL A 134 19.00 -9.00 5.69
C VAL A 134 18.59 -8.98 4.22
N GLU A 135 18.54 -10.15 3.59
CA GLU A 135 18.07 -10.25 2.21
C GLU A 135 16.54 -10.26 2.14
N THR A 136 15.96 -9.58 1.14
CA THR A 136 14.49 -9.58 0.95
C THR A 136 13.89 -10.97 0.77
N GLY A 137 14.68 -11.94 0.29
CA GLY A 137 14.25 -13.34 0.21
C GLY A 137 14.14 -14.05 1.56
N GLU A 138 14.87 -13.61 2.59
CA GLU A 138 14.71 -14.11 3.96
C GLU A 138 13.41 -13.60 4.57
N ILE A 139 13.09 -12.32 4.33
CA ILE A 139 11.81 -11.72 4.73
C ILE A 139 10.64 -12.49 4.09
N GLY A 140 10.71 -12.75 2.78
CA GLY A 140 9.68 -13.53 2.10
C GLY A 140 9.56 -14.97 2.58
N ALA A 141 10.65 -15.60 3.01
CA ALA A 141 10.62 -16.95 3.58
C ALA A 141 9.92 -16.98 4.96
N GLU A 142 10.09 -15.93 5.77
CA GLU A 142 9.39 -15.80 7.05
C GLU A 142 7.89 -15.59 6.83
N ILE A 143 7.52 -14.68 5.92
CA ILE A 143 6.13 -14.44 5.53
C ILE A 143 5.47 -15.75 5.06
N GLU A 144 6.10 -16.46 4.13
CA GLU A 144 5.63 -17.75 3.63
C GLU A 144 5.45 -18.77 4.77
N SER A 145 6.45 -18.92 5.64
CA SER A 145 6.39 -19.87 6.75
C SER A 145 5.23 -19.59 7.71
N VAL A 146 4.96 -18.33 8.01
CA VAL A 146 3.84 -17.96 8.91
C VAL A 146 2.51 -18.23 8.21
N ILE A 147 2.31 -17.75 6.98
CA ILE A 147 1.05 -17.92 6.24
C ILE A 147 0.73 -19.41 6.02
N GLU A 148 1.72 -20.21 5.60
CA GLU A 148 1.55 -21.67 5.46
C GLU A 148 1.27 -22.36 6.80
N GLY A 149 1.81 -21.83 7.90
CA GLY A 149 1.56 -22.32 9.26
C GLY A 149 0.10 -22.20 9.70
N TYR A 150 -0.60 -21.17 9.23
CA TYR A 150 -2.06 -21.02 9.38
C TYR A 150 -2.87 -21.90 8.41
N GLY A 151 -2.22 -22.52 7.43
CA GLY A 151 -2.87 -23.37 6.42
C GLY A 151 -3.38 -22.61 5.20
N TYR A 152 -2.95 -21.36 5.02
CA TYR A 152 -3.25 -20.52 3.85
C TYR A 152 -2.09 -20.49 2.86
N ASN A 153 -2.30 -19.87 1.70
CA ASN A 153 -1.27 -19.69 0.69
C ASN A 153 -0.83 -18.22 0.63
N PRO A 154 0.48 -17.93 0.49
CA PRO A 154 0.93 -16.58 0.15
C PRO A 154 0.57 -16.23 -1.30
N VAL A 155 0.25 -14.96 -1.56
CA VAL A 155 0.08 -14.45 -2.93
C VAL A 155 1.44 -14.16 -3.55
N VAL A 156 1.92 -15.05 -4.42
CA VAL A 156 3.33 -15.06 -4.87
C VAL A 156 3.68 -14.01 -5.94
N ASN A 157 2.66 -13.37 -6.54
CA ASN A 157 2.86 -12.34 -7.57
C ASN A 157 2.46 -10.94 -7.10
N LEU A 158 2.29 -10.76 -5.79
CA LEU A 158 2.31 -9.47 -5.10
C LEU A 158 3.51 -9.41 -4.16
N SER A 159 4.03 -8.20 -3.93
CA SER A 159 5.23 -7.98 -3.14
C SER A 159 5.21 -6.58 -2.58
N GLY A 160 5.75 -6.42 -1.38
CA GLY A 160 6.16 -5.10 -0.90
C GLY A 160 7.28 -4.52 -1.77
N HIS A 161 7.65 -3.28 -1.50
CA HIS A 161 8.49 -2.49 -2.40
C HIS A 161 9.30 -1.42 -1.65
N GLY A 162 10.27 -0.83 -2.33
CA GLY A 162 10.92 0.40 -1.86
C GLY A 162 10.03 1.62 -2.07
N LEU A 163 10.25 2.65 -1.26
CA LEU A 163 9.62 3.96 -1.35
C LEU A 163 10.67 5.03 -1.67
N ALA A 164 10.36 5.94 -2.61
CA ALA A 164 11.20 7.08 -2.94
C ALA A 164 10.40 8.39 -3.09
N HIS A 165 11.10 9.47 -3.41
CA HIS A 165 10.49 10.80 -3.50
C HIS A 165 9.51 10.86 -4.68
N TYR A 166 8.21 11.01 -4.39
CA TYR A 166 7.10 10.97 -5.34
C TYR A 166 6.96 9.65 -6.11
N GLU A 167 7.51 8.56 -5.60
CA GLU A 167 7.50 7.25 -6.28
C GLU A 167 7.19 6.16 -5.26
N GLN A 168 6.00 5.57 -5.39
CA GLN A 168 5.53 4.53 -4.47
C GLN A 168 6.20 3.19 -4.71
N HIS A 169 6.53 2.82 -5.94
CA HIS A 169 7.12 1.53 -6.24
C HIS A 169 8.55 1.71 -6.72
N THR A 170 9.52 1.43 -5.85
CA THR A 170 10.94 1.32 -6.24
C THR A 170 11.52 -0.02 -5.83
N GLU A 171 12.76 -0.28 -6.25
CA GLU A 171 13.53 -1.38 -5.65
C GLU A 171 13.79 -1.10 -4.15
N PRO A 172 13.97 -2.15 -3.34
CA PRO A 172 13.83 -3.56 -3.69
C PRO A 172 12.38 -4.06 -3.62
N ASN A 173 12.06 -5.11 -4.40
CA ASN A 173 10.84 -5.87 -4.15
C ASN A 173 11.02 -6.78 -2.93
N ILE A 174 10.01 -6.85 -2.08
CA ILE A 174 9.94 -7.71 -0.89
C ILE A 174 8.89 -8.80 -1.15
N PRO A 175 9.31 -10.01 -1.54
CA PRO A 175 8.39 -11.06 -1.95
C PRO A 175 7.59 -11.61 -0.76
N ASN A 176 6.43 -12.17 -1.06
CA ASN A 176 5.61 -12.97 -0.13
C ASN A 176 6.05 -14.44 0.00
N LEU A 177 7.14 -14.81 -0.67
CA LEU A 177 7.72 -16.14 -0.63
C LEU A 177 9.24 -16.11 -0.56
N GLY A 178 9.84 -17.17 -0.02
CA GLY A 178 11.27 -17.34 0.00
C GLY A 178 11.86 -17.38 -1.41
N VAL A 179 12.91 -16.58 -1.65
CA VAL A 179 13.65 -16.60 -2.92
C VAL A 179 15.15 -16.75 -2.67
N GLU A 180 15.83 -17.56 -3.50
CA GLU A 180 17.27 -17.85 -3.34
C GLU A 180 18.19 -16.63 -3.57
N ARG A 181 17.67 -15.55 -4.16
CA ARG A 181 18.42 -14.31 -4.46
C ARG A 181 17.54 -13.11 -4.18
N GLY A 182 17.70 -12.52 -3.00
CA GLY A 182 17.09 -11.25 -2.62
C GLY A 182 18.00 -10.07 -2.90
N VAL A 183 17.51 -8.88 -2.56
CA VAL A 183 18.34 -7.68 -2.39
C VAL A 183 18.67 -7.55 -0.91
N GLU A 184 19.92 -7.27 -0.58
CA GLU A 184 20.35 -7.01 0.79
C GLU A 184 19.88 -5.60 1.21
N LEU A 185 19.07 -5.50 2.26
CA LEU A 185 18.62 -4.22 2.82
C LEU A 185 19.80 -3.41 3.33
N GLN A 186 19.81 -2.11 3.06
CA GLN A 186 20.86 -1.18 3.45
C GLN A 186 20.33 -0.20 4.50
N VAL A 187 21.25 0.37 5.29
CA VAL A 187 20.90 1.48 6.19
C VAL A 187 20.28 2.60 5.36
N GLY A 188 19.10 3.06 5.75
CA GLY A 188 18.43 4.17 5.11
C GLY A 188 17.52 3.81 3.94
N ASP A 189 17.36 2.53 3.63
CA ASP A 189 16.24 2.07 2.81
C ASP A 189 14.92 2.40 3.52
N VAL A 190 13.90 2.70 2.72
CA VAL A 190 12.53 2.89 3.16
C VAL A 190 11.70 1.95 2.32
N VAL A 191 11.00 1.02 2.97
CA VAL A 191 10.30 -0.09 2.30
C VAL A 191 8.92 -0.29 2.90
N ALA A 192 7.98 -0.72 2.07
CA ALA A 192 6.71 -1.29 2.45
C ALA A 192 6.83 -2.83 2.45
N ILE A 193 6.29 -3.48 3.49
CA ILE A 193 6.26 -4.94 3.62
C ILE A 193 4.79 -5.33 3.68
N GLU A 194 4.37 -6.18 2.74
CA GLU A 194 2.95 -6.40 2.45
C GLU A 194 2.63 -7.90 2.34
N PRO A 195 2.35 -8.55 3.48
CA PRO A 195 1.92 -9.94 3.50
C PRO A 195 0.50 -10.13 2.98
N PHE A 196 0.34 -10.93 1.93
CA PHE A 196 -0.96 -11.31 1.37
C PHE A 196 -1.22 -12.81 1.57
N ALA A 197 -2.08 -13.15 2.53
CA ALA A 197 -2.61 -14.50 2.72
C ALA A 197 -3.88 -14.72 1.89
N THR A 198 -4.09 -15.93 1.38
CA THR A 198 -5.33 -16.31 0.69
C THR A 198 -5.67 -17.78 0.90
N ASP A 199 -6.97 -18.09 0.95
CA ASP A 199 -7.48 -19.47 0.86
C ASP A 199 -7.60 -19.98 -0.59
N GLY A 200 -7.31 -19.11 -1.56
CA GLY A 200 -7.26 -19.40 -2.98
C GLY A 200 -5.91 -19.96 -3.45
N THR A 201 -5.61 -19.79 -4.73
CA THR A 201 -4.44 -20.43 -5.38
C THR A 201 -3.11 -19.68 -5.17
N GLY A 202 -3.09 -18.57 -4.43
CA GLY A 202 -1.90 -17.76 -4.21
C GLY A 202 -1.44 -16.96 -5.44
N LYS A 203 -2.35 -16.68 -6.40
CA LYS A 203 -2.04 -15.87 -7.58
C LYS A 203 -3.19 -14.94 -7.97
N VAL A 204 -2.84 -13.70 -8.24
CA VAL A 204 -3.76 -12.64 -8.68
C VAL A 204 -3.68 -12.44 -10.19
N GLY A 205 -4.81 -12.12 -10.81
CA GLY A 205 -4.91 -11.67 -12.20
C GLY A 205 -5.56 -10.28 -12.27
N GLU A 206 -5.49 -9.64 -13.43
CA GLU A 206 -6.12 -8.34 -13.65
C GLU A 206 -7.65 -8.42 -13.56
N GLY A 207 -8.25 -7.44 -12.89
CA GLY A 207 -9.69 -7.23 -12.82
C GLY A 207 -10.29 -6.65 -14.10
N ALA A 208 -11.57 -6.28 -14.06
CA ALA A 208 -12.29 -5.73 -15.20
C ALA A 208 -12.38 -4.20 -15.21
N GLU A 209 -12.10 -3.55 -14.08
CA GLU A 209 -12.30 -2.13 -13.86
C GLU A 209 -10.97 -1.46 -13.49
N GLU A 210 -10.79 -0.22 -13.96
CA GLU A 210 -9.55 0.55 -13.82
C GLU A 210 -9.92 1.97 -13.37
N GLU A 211 -9.69 2.27 -12.09
CA GLU A 211 -9.98 3.59 -11.50
C GLU A 211 -8.71 4.33 -11.05
N ILE A 212 -7.56 3.63 -10.96
CA ILE A 212 -6.28 4.20 -10.53
C ILE A 212 -5.34 4.36 -11.73
N PHE A 213 -4.81 5.57 -11.90
CA PHE A 213 -3.92 5.95 -13.00
C PHE A 213 -2.66 6.61 -12.46
N ALA A 214 -1.54 6.49 -13.19
CA ALA A 214 -0.31 7.21 -12.89
C ALA A 214 0.30 7.78 -14.18
N LEU A 215 1.01 8.90 -14.07
CA LEU A 215 1.70 9.51 -15.20
C LEU A 215 3.01 8.79 -15.50
N GLU A 216 3.04 7.94 -16.52
CA GLU A 216 4.28 7.28 -16.97
C GLU A 216 5.28 8.27 -17.60
N ARG A 217 4.77 9.19 -18.42
CA ARG A 217 5.60 10.18 -19.12
C ARG A 217 4.78 11.35 -19.65
N GLU A 218 5.39 12.51 -19.64
CA GLU A 218 4.86 13.67 -20.33
C GLU A 218 5.07 13.55 -21.85
N SER A 219 4.05 13.95 -22.61
CA SER A 219 4.15 14.05 -24.07
C SER A 219 3.26 15.16 -24.62
N SER A 220 3.58 15.66 -25.81
CA SER A 220 2.79 16.72 -26.43
C SER A 220 1.44 16.18 -26.93
N VAL A 221 0.35 16.61 -26.30
CA VAL A 221 -1.01 16.21 -26.70
C VAL A 221 -1.66 17.30 -27.56
N ARG A 222 -2.39 16.94 -28.62
CA ARG A 222 -3.06 17.92 -29.50
C ARG A 222 -4.39 18.39 -28.93
N ASP A 223 -5.17 17.45 -28.40
CA ASP A 223 -6.48 17.73 -27.83
C ASP A 223 -6.36 18.75 -26.68
N ARG A 224 -7.33 19.66 -26.58
CA ARG A 224 -7.26 20.75 -25.60
C ARG A 224 -7.60 20.25 -24.20
N SER A 225 -8.62 19.41 -24.07
CA SER A 225 -9.06 18.88 -22.79
C SER A 225 -8.01 17.94 -22.22
N ALA A 226 -7.44 17.05 -23.05
CA ALA A 226 -6.36 16.16 -22.63
C ALA A 226 -5.10 16.92 -22.21
N ARG A 227 -4.77 18.06 -22.86
CA ARG A 227 -3.68 18.93 -22.40
C ARG A 227 -3.96 19.58 -21.04
N GLN A 228 -5.21 19.97 -20.80
CA GLN A 228 -5.60 20.55 -19.52
C GLN A 228 -5.51 19.51 -18.41
N ALA A 229 -6.02 18.29 -18.65
CA ALA A 229 -5.89 17.17 -17.73
C ALA A 229 -4.41 16.85 -17.45
N LEU A 230 -3.57 16.74 -18.48
CA LEU A 230 -2.13 16.49 -18.30
C LEU A 230 -1.44 17.58 -17.46
N SER A 231 -1.79 18.85 -17.66
CA SER A 231 -1.25 19.96 -16.85
C SER A 231 -1.63 19.78 -15.38
N GLN A 232 -2.91 19.50 -15.11
CA GLN A 232 -3.40 19.28 -13.75
C GLN A 232 -2.71 18.06 -13.12
N ILE A 233 -2.65 16.93 -13.82
CA ILE A 233 -2.00 15.70 -13.34
C ILE A 233 -0.53 15.98 -12.96
N THR A 234 0.20 16.67 -13.84
CA THR A 234 1.61 17.00 -13.62
C THR A 234 1.81 17.94 -12.43
N GLU A 235 0.90 18.91 -12.25
CA GLU A 235 0.96 19.90 -11.18
C GLU A 235 0.56 19.33 -9.82
N GLU A 236 -0.45 18.47 -9.78
CA GLU A 236 -1.06 17.95 -8.54
C GLU A 236 -0.42 16.65 -8.07
N PHE A 237 -0.23 15.68 -8.96
CA PHE A 237 0.20 14.32 -8.61
C PHE A 237 1.65 14.02 -9.02
N ARG A 238 2.17 14.73 -10.03
CA ARG A 238 3.48 14.43 -10.65
C ARG A 238 3.50 12.98 -11.18
N THR A 239 4.13 12.07 -10.45
CA THR A 239 4.27 10.63 -10.74
C THR A 239 3.44 9.75 -9.80
N LEU A 240 2.83 10.33 -8.77
CA LEU A 240 1.96 9.61 -7.85
C LEU A 240 0.68 9.13 -8.55
N PRO A 241 0.14 7.96 -8.17
CA PRO A 241 -1.15 7.54 -8.67
C PRO A 241 -2.30 8.44 -8.20
N PHE A 242 -3.37 8.44 -8.98
CA PHE A 242 -4.59 9.21 -8.74
C PHE A 242 -5.81 8.48 -9.30
N ALA A 243 -7.00 8.83 -8.78
CA ALA A 243 -8.29 8.36 -9.28
C ALA A 243 -9.05 9.52 -9.96
N THR A 244 -10.08 9.19 -10.72
CA THR A 244 -10.85 10.15 -11.53
C THR A 244 -12.02 10.82 -10.82
#